data_AF-A0A4Y9F533-F1
#
_entry.id   AF-A0A4Y9F533-F1
#
_cell.length_a   1.000
_cell.length_b   1.000
_cell.length_c   1.000
_cell.angle_alpha   90.00
_cell.angle_beta   90.00
_cell.angle_gamma   90.00
#
_symmetry.space_group_name_H-M   'P 1'
#
loop_
_entity.id
_entity.type
_entity.pdbx_description
1 polymer ?
#
loop_
_entity_poly.entity_id
_entity_poly.type
_entity_poly.pdbx_seq_one_letter_code
_entity_poly.pdbx_strand_id
1 'polypeptide(L)' 'MVINFTESAARHGISEEDALYAATHAVEKKPIIDRRGNKAILFIGPPHGQTNRLIEVIASFDGKDFLIYHAMDTGRRK' A
#
# COMPACT_ATOMS: atom_id res chain seq x y z
N MET A 1 -11.77 8.90 -8.85
CA MET A 1 -10.68 8.59 -7.91
C MET A 1 -9.42 8.47 -8.75
N VAL A 2 -8.44 9.34 -8.53
CA VAL A 2 -7.13 9.20 -9.18
C VAL A 2 -6.22 8.48 -8.19
N ILE A 3 -5.59 7.41 -8.65
CA ILE A 3 -4.56 6.71 -7.90
C ILE A 3 -3.23 7.28 -8.38
N ASN A 4 -2.44 7.81 -7.44
CA ASN A 4 -1.11 8.31 -7.72
C ASN A 4 -0.11 7.37 -7.04
N PHE A 5 0.86 6.87 -7.80
CA PHE A 5 1.95 6.03 -7.30
C PHE A 5 3.26 6.79 -7.39
N THR A 6 3.92 7.02 -6.26
CA THR A 6 5.19 7.78 -6.26
C THR A 6 6.37 6.88 -6.65
N GLU A 7 7.41 7.47 -7.23
CA GLU A 7 8.69 6.77 -7.45
C GLU A 7 9.27 6.17 -6.16
N SER A 8 8.99 6.77 -5.00
CA SER A 8 9.43 6.25 -3.70
C SER A 8 8.76 4.92 -3.35
N ALA A 9 7.52 4.70 -3.79
CA ALA A 9 6.82 3.44 -3.57
C ALA A 9 7.39 2.31 -4.45
N ALA A 10 7.91 2.65 -5.64
CA ALA A 10 8.55 1.69 -6.56
C ALA A 10 9.92 1.19 -6.06
N ARG A 11 10.55 1.86 -5.09
CA ARG A 11 11.95 1.60 -4.67
C ARG A 11 12.21 0.18 -4.18
N HIS A 12 11.18 -0.53 -3.73
CA HIS A 12 11.30 -1.89 -3.21
C HIS A 12 10.96 -2.96 -4.25
N GLY A 13 10.87 -2.59 -5.53
CA GLY A 13 10.55 -3.52 -6.62
C GLY A 13 9.10 -3.99 -6.61
N ILE A 14 8.22 -3.24 -5.94
CA ILE A 14 6.78 -3.48 -5.92
C ILE A 14 6.15 -2.62 -7.02
N SER A 15 5.40 -3.26 -7.92
CA SER A 15 4.68 -2.55 -8.97
C SER A 15 3.48 -1.78 -8.43
N GLU A 16 3.02 -0.78 -9.17
CA GLU A 16 1.78 -0.07 -8.83
C GLU A 16 0.58 -1.02 -8.79
N GLU A 17 0.50 -1.96 -9.74
CA GLU A 17 -0.55 -2.97 -9.82
C GLU A 17 -0.57 -3.86 -8.57
N ASP A 18 0.60 -4.31 -8.12
CA ASP A 18 0.71 -5.13 -6.91
C ASP A 18 0.32 -4.33 -5.65
N ALA A 19 0.76 -3.08 -5.56
CA ALA A 19 0.42 -2.21 -4.43
C ALA A 19 -1.08 -1.91 -4.39
N LEU A 20 -1.71 -1.67 -5.55
CA LEU A 20 -3.14 -1.46 -5.65
C LEU A 20 -3.93 -2.73 -5.33
N TYR A 21 -3.46 -3.89 -5.80
CA TYR A 21 -4.07 -5.17 -5.47
C TYR A 21 -4.02 -5.43 -3.96
N ALA A 22 -2.87 -5.20 -3.33
CA ALA A 22 -2.72 -5.36 -1.88
C ALA A 22 -3.60 -4.38 -1.08
N ALA A 23 -3.75 -3.13 -1.54
CA ALA A 23 -4.63 -2.15 -0.90
C ALA A 23 -6.12 -2.53 -1.01
N THR A 24 -6.54 -3.11 -2.15
CA THR A 24 -7.93 -3.51 -2.41
C THR A 24 -8.30 -4.87 -1.81
N HIS A 25 -7.32 -5.78 -1.66
CA HIS A 25 -7.49 -7.12 -1.09
C HIS A 25 -6.79 -7.26 0.27
N ALA A 26 -6.70 -6.15 1.01
CA ALA A 26 -6.00 -6.11 2.29
C ALA A 26 -6.61 -7.07 3.30
N VAL A 27 -5.76 -7.87 3.95
CA VAL A 27 -6.13 -8.72 5.09
C VAL A 27 -6.09 -7.92 6.40
N GLU A 28 -5.26 -6.88 6.47
CA GLU A 28 -5.24 -5.93 7.58
C GLU A 28 -5.32 -4.49 7.05
N LYS A 29 -6.13 -3.66 7.70
CA LYS A 29 -6.26 -2.23 7.39
C LYS A 29 -6.21 -1.42 8.68
N LYS A 30 -5.30 -0.46 8.77
CA LYS A 30 -5.09 0.34 9.98
C LYS A 30 -4.89 1.83 9.66
N PRO A 31 -5.67 2.74 10.25
CA PRO A 31 -5.36 4.17 10.22
C PRO A 31 -4.05 4.44 10.97
N ILE A 32 -3.16 5.24 10.39
CA ILE A 32 -1.89 5.64 10.98
C ILE A 32 -1.68 7.15 10.81
N ILE A 33 -0.73 7.68 11.58
CA ILE A 33 -0.15 9.00 11.34
C ILE A 33 1.21 8.77 10.68
N ASP A 34 1.42 9.36 9.51
CA ASP A 34 2.69 9.24 8.80
C ASP A 34 3.81 10.02 9.51
N ARG A 35 5.05 9.88 9.04
CA ARG A 35 6.21 10.58 9.61
C ARG A 35 6.11 12.12 9.52
N ARG A 36 5.24 12.65 8.66
CA ARG A 36 4.99 14.08 8.46
C ARG A 36 3.79 14.58 9.27
N GLY A 37 3.15 13.73 10.07
CA GLY A 37 1.98 14.08 10.88
C GLY A 37 0.64 14.00 10.14
N ASN A 38 0.62 13.50 8.90
CA ASN A 38 -0.60 13.38 8.10
C ASN A 38 -1.35 12.08 8.41
N LYS A 39 -2.67 12.11 8.24
CA LYS A 39 -3.49 10.89 8.29
C LYS A 39 -3.21 10.04 7.05
N ALA A 40 -2.92 8.77 7.28
CA ALA A 40 -2.73 7.78 6.24
C ALA A 40 -3.36 6.45 6.66
N ILE A 41 -3.41 5.52 5.72
CA ILE A 41 -3.90 4.17 5.94
C ILE A 41 -2.81 3.19 5.54
N LEU A 42 -2.48 2.28 6.47
CA LEU A 42 -1.67 1.10 6.22
C LEU A 42 -2.59 -0.03 5.78
N PHE A 43 -2.23 -0.66 4.66
CA PHE A 43 -2.83 -1.88 4.15
C PHE A 43 -1.77 -2.97 4.17
N ILE A 44 -2.13 -4.15 4.65
CA ILE A 44 -1.31 -5.37 4.51
C ILE A 44 -2.12 -6.35 3.69
N GLY A 45 -1.59 -6.79 2.56
CA GLY A 45 -2.30 -7.64 1.62
C GLY A 45 -1.36 -8.40 0.69
N PRO A 46 -1.87 -9.43 -0.01
CA PRO A 46 -1.09 -10.11 -1.03
C PRO A 46 -0.83 -9.16 -2.21
N PRO A 47 0.33 -9.19 -2.86
CA PRO A 47 0.59 -8.37 -4.05
C PRO A 47 -0.24 -8.83 -5.26
N HIS A 48 -0.61 -10.12 -5.34
CA HIS A 48 -1.51 -10.62 -6.38
C HIS A 48 -2.17 -11.96 -5.96
N GLY A 49 -3.15 -12.43 -6.73
CA GLY A 49 -3.96 -13.62 -6.40
C GLY A 49 -3.18 -14.92 -6.24
N GLN A 50 -2.09 -15.10 -6.99
CA GLN A 50 -1.29 -16.33 -7.04
C GLN A 50 -0.12 -16.38 -6.03
N THR A 51 -0.21 -15.70 -4.88
CA THR A 51 0.85 -15.75 -3.85
C THR A 51 0.30 -15.71 -2.43
N ASN A 52 1.10 -16.27 -1.51
CA ASN A 52 0.88 -16.15 -0.07
C ASN A 52 1.75 -15.06 0.57
N ARG A 53 2.63 -14.38 -0.18
CA ARG A 53 3.41 -13.24 0.34
C ARG A 53 2.49 -12.10 0.73
N LEU A 54 2.88 -11.34 1.75
CA LEU A 54 2.19 -10.11 2.16
C LEU A 54 3.10 -8.91 1.97
N ILE A 55 2.58 -7.87 1.35
CA ILE A 55 3.22 -6.56 1.25
C ILE A 55 2.47 -5.55 2.12
N GLU A 56 3.21 -4.57 2.62
CA GLU A 56 2.63 -3.39 3.23
C GLU A 56 2.53 -2.27 2.20
N VAL A 57 1.43 -1.53 2.25
CA VAL A 57 1.17 -0.37 1.40
C VAL A 57 0.64 0.74 2.28
N ILE A 58 1.25 1.93 2.20
CA ILE A 58 0.75 3.11 2.88
C ILE A 58 0.26 4.11 1.85
N ALA A 59 -0.98 4.55 2.06
CA ALA A 59 -1.59 5.57 1.22
C ALA A 59 -2.22 6.69 2.05
N SER A 60 -2.10 7.92 1.55
CA SER A 60 -2.88 9.05 2.04
C SER A 60 -4.16 9.20 1.21
N PHE A 61 -5.24 9.58 1.87
CA PHE A 61 -6.52 9.85 1.24
C PHE A 61 -7.02 11.22 1.67
N ASP A 62 -7.21 12.13 0.72
CA ASP A 62 -7.72 13.48 0.95
C ASP A 62 -9.21 13.64 0.61
N GLY A 63 -9.90 12.52 0.35
CA GLY A 63 -11.30 12.51 -0.08
C GLY A 63 -11.48 12.40 -1.60
N LYS A 64 -10.46 12.71 -2.39
CA LYS A 64 -10.53 12.74 -3.86
C LYS A 64 -9.47 11.85 -4.50
N ASP A 65 -8.26 11.91 -3.96
CA ASP A 65 -7.07 11.28 -4.49
C ASP A 65 -6.51 10.26 -3.50
N PHE A 66 -6.07 9.13 -4.05
CA PHE A 66 -5.47 8.03 -3.29
C PHE A 66 -4.00 7.96 -3.69
N LEU A 67 -3.12 8.48 -2.82
CA LEU A 67 -1.69 8.57 -3.10
C LEU A 67 -0.95 7.46 -2.35
N ILE A 68 -0.42 6.49 -3.09
CA ILE A 68 0.46 5.44 -2.58
C ILE A 68 1.90 5.95 -2.63
N TYR A 69 2.50 6.11 -1.46
CA TYR A 69 3.87 6.63 -1.35
C TYR A 69 4.86 5.67 -0.69
N HIS A 70 4.38 4.51 -0.26
CA HIS A 70 5.20 3.47 0.33
C HIS A 70 4.61 2.10 0.03
N ALA A 71 5.45 1.19 -0.46
CA ALA A 71 5.12 -0.22 -0.62
C ALA A 71 6.37 -1.06 -0.37
N MET A 72 6.28 -2.11 0.43
CA MET A 72 7.40 -3.05 0.66
C MET A 72 6.92 -4.43 1.09
N ASP A 73 7.80 -5.43 0.97
CA ASP A 73 7.52 -6.78 1.46
C ASP A 73 7.59 -6.82 3.00
N THR A 74 6.62 -7.48 3.63
CA THR A 74 6.59 -7.61 5.11
C THR A 74 7.41 -8.78 5.64
N GLY A 75 7.87 -9.68 4.76
CA GLY A 75 8.42 -10.99 5.09
C GLY A 75 7.36 -12.00 5.57
N ARG A 76 6.11 -11.57 5.78
CA ARG A 76 5.01 -12.39 6.30
C ARG A 76 4.30 -13.12 5.16
N ARG A 77 3.58 -14.18 5.53
CA ARG A 77 2.73 -14.95 4.61
C ARG A 77 1.32 -15.12 5.17
N LYS A 78 0.33 -15.19 4.29
CA LYS A 78 -1.09 -15.48 4.59
C LYS A 78 -1.33 -16.98 4.76
#